data_AF-A0A447JHP9-F1
#
_entry.id   AF-A0A447JHP9-F1
#
_cell.length_a   1.000
_cell.length_b   1.000
_cell.length_c   1.000
_cell.angle_alpha   90.00
_cell.angle_beta   90.00
_cell.angle_gamma   90.00
#
_symmetry.space_group_name_H-M   'P 1'
#
loop_
_entity.id
_entity.type
_entity.pdbx_description
1 polymer ?
#
loop_
_entity_poly.entity_id
_entity_poly.type
_entity_poly.pdbx_seq_one_letter_code
_entity_poly.pdbx_strand_id
1 'polypeptide(L)'
;MYQKRVSIRDLRLIFGTLIDWAPREKDVLMLTEYVRIALRRHILRRLNPEGKPLPILRIGEGIENLVRESIRQTAMGDLYCAVVSS
;
A
#
# COMPACT_ATOMS: atom_id res chain seq x y z
N MET A 1 0.30 13.63 -20.79
CA MET A 1 -1.05 13.09 -20.53
C MET A 1 -0.93 11.56 -20.36
N TYR A 2 -0.64 11.09 -19.13
CA TYR A 2 -0.30 9.68 -18.87
C TYR A 2 -1.55 8.82 -18.74
N GLN A 3 -2.06 8.31 -19.85
CA GLN A 3 -2.95 7.14 -19.83
C GLN A 3 -2.11 5.90 -19.50
N LYS A 4 -1.84 5.67 -18.20
CA LYS A 4 -1.44 4.33 -17.75
C LYS A 4 -2.60 3.41 -18.11
N ARG A 5 -2.46 2.67 -19.21
CA ARG A 5 -3.34 1.54 -19.54
C ARG A 5 -3.28 0.59 -18.35
N VAL A 6 -4.25 0.71 -17.44
CA VAL A 6 -4.48 -0.30 -16.40
C VAL A 6 -4.95 -1.52 -17.17
N SER A 7 -4.24 -2.64 -17.02
CA SER A 7 -4.61 -3.85 -17.75
C SER A 7 -6.00 -4.26 -17.31
N ILE A 8 -6.84 -4.76 -18.23
CA ILE A 8 -8.19 -5.23 -17.91
C ILE A 8 -8.15 -6.31 -16.81
N ARG A 9 -7.05 -7.07 -16.74
CA ARG A 9 -6.78 -8.05 -15.68
C ARG A 9 -6.64 -7.39 -14.30
N ASP A 10 -6.02 -6.21 -14.23
CA ASP A 10 -5.87 -5.47 -12.99
C ASP A 10 -7.21 -4.92 -12.53
N LEU A 11 -8.05 -4.43 -13.44
CA LEU A 11 -9.40 -3.95 -13.10
C LEU A 11 -10.26 -5.08 -12.55
N ARG A 12 -10.20 -6.27 -13.15
CA ARG A 12 -10.92 -7.45 -12.62
C ARG A 12 -10.42 -7.82 -11.22
N LEU A 13 -9.11 -7.73 -10.98
CA LEU A 13 -8.54 -8.01 -9.67
C LEU A 13 -8.95 -6.95 -8.65
N ILE A 14 -8.89 -5.66 -9.01
CA ILE A 14 -9.31 -4.55 -8.15
C ILE A 14 -10.78 -4.70 -7.77
N PHE A 15 -11.68 -4.84 -8.75
CA PHE A 15 -13.10 -4.99 -8.47
C PHE A 15 -13.44 -6.27 -7.73
N GLY A 16 -12.79 -7.39 -8.05
CA GLY A 16 -12.95 -8.64 -7.29
C GLY A 16 -12.57 -8.46 -5.83
N THR A 17 -11.41 -7.85 -5.57
CA THR A 17 -10.95 -7.58 -4.20
C THR A 17 -11.90 -6.64 -3.47
N LEU A 18 -12.43 -5.62 -4.15
CA LEU A 18 -13.41 -4.71 -3.55
C LEU A 18 -14.73 -5.41 -3.23
N ILE A 19 -15.24 -6.27 -4.12
CA ILE A 19 -16.49 -7.01 -3.87
C ILE A 19 -16.33 -7.95 -2.67
N ASP A 20 -15.17 -8.58 -2.53
CA ASP A 20 -14.90 -9.52 -1.43
C ASP A 20 -14.77 -8.81 -0.08
N TRP A 21 -14.16 -7.62 -0.05
CA TRP A 21 -13.80 -6.92 1.20
C TRP A 21 -14.73 -5.75 1.58
N ALA A 22 -15.38 -5.08 0.62
CA ALA A 22 -16.29 -3.95 0.90
C ALA A 22 -17.44 -4.26 1.86
N PRO A 23 -18.00 -5.50 1.92
CA PRO A 23 -19.01 -5.82 2.92
C PRO A 23 -18.45 -5.97 4.35
N ARG A 24 -17.13 -6.24 4.48
CA ARG A 24 -16.47 -6.58 5.75
C ARG A 24 -15.71 -5.41 6.34
N GLU A 25 -15.18 -4.53 5.49
CA GLU A 25 -14.34 -3.40 5.87
C GLU A 25 -14.97 -2.09 5.41
N LYS A 26 -15.09 -1.13 6.33
CA LYS A 26 -15.68 0.20 6.05
C LYS A 26 -14.62 1.29 5.93
N ASP A 27 -13.43 1.05 6.45
CA ASP A 27 -12.32 1.99 6.31
C ASP A 27 -11.76 1.94 4.89
N VAL A 28 -11.86 3.07 4.20
CA VAL A 28 -11.35 3.24 2.83
C VAL A 28 -9.84 3.01 2.79
N LEU A 29 -9.09 3.41 3.82
CA LEU A 29 -7.65 3.21 3.88
C LEU A 29 -7.34 1.71 3.87
N MET A 30 -8.01 0.92 4.72
CA MET A 30 -7.84 -0.53 4.78
C MET A 30 -8.28 -1.22 3.49
N LEU A 31 -9.39 -0.78 2.87
CA LEU A 31 -9.81 -1.28 1.56
C LEU A 31 -8.76 -1.03 0.48
N THR A 32 -8.13 0.14 0.46
CA THR A 32 -7.05 0.42 -0.50
C THR A 32 -5.83 -0.47 -0.27
N GLU A 33 -5.53 -0.79 0.98
CA GLU A 33 -4.44 -1.68 1.33
C GLU A 33 -4.69 -3.12 0.87
N TYR A 34 -5.92 -3.63 1.01
CA TYR A 34 -6.29 -4.94 0.45
C TYR A 34 -6.11 -4.99 -1.07
N VAL A 35 -6.56 -3.95 -1.78
CA VAL A 35 -6.38 -3.84 -3.24
C VAL A 35 -4.88 -3.75 -3.61
N ARG A 36 -4.08 -3.00 -2.84
CA ARG A 36 -2.63 -2.86 -3.04
C ARG A 36 -1.91 -4.21 -2.87
N ILE A 37 -2.30 -4.99 -1.87
CA ILE A 37 -1.77 -6.35 -1.63
C ILE A 37 -2.13 -7.27 -2.80
N ALA A 38 -3.39 -7.24 -3.27
CA ALA A 38 -3.82 -8.03 -4.42
C ALA A 38 -3.01 -7.69 -5.69
N LEU A 39 -2.71 -6.40 -5.90
CA LEU A 39 -1.92 -5.91 -7.02
C LEU A 39 -0.40 -6.10 -6.86
N ARG A 40 0.11 -6.66 -5.75
CA ARG A 40 1.56 -6.79 -5.48
C ARG A 40 2.35 -7.34 -6.65
N ARG A 41 1.89 -8.45 -7.24
CA ARG A 41 2.59 -9.10 -8.37
C ARG A 41 2.65 -8.21 -9.61
N HIS A 42 1.62 -7.41 -9.84
CA HIS A 42 1.58 -6.47 -10.95
C HIS A 42 2.48 -5.26 -10.71
N ILE A 43 2.47 -4.70 -9.50
CA ILE A 43 3.35 -3.60 -9.10
C ILE A 43 4.81 -4.02 -9.25
N LEU A 44 5.17 -5.21 -8.76
CA LEU A 44 6.53 -5.74 -8.88
C LEU A 44 6.96 -5.93 -10.34
N ARG A 45 6.08 -6.44 -11.22
CA ARG A 45 6.37 -6.57 -12.65
C ARG A 45 6.54 -5.23 -13.35
N ARG A 46 5.80 -4.19 -12.95
CA ARG A 46 5.99 -2.83 -13.49
C ARG A 46 7.31 -2.21 -13.04
N LEU A 47 7.70 -2.43 -11.78
CA LEU A 47 8.96 -1.92 -11.22
C LEU A 47 10.18 -2.70 -11.72
N ASN A 48 9.99 -3.97 -12.07
CA ASN A 48 11.05 -4.85 -12.53
C ASN A 48 10.57 -5.74 -13.69
N PRO A 49 10.47 -5.16 -14.90
CA PRO A 49 10.00 -5.89 -16.08
C PRO A 49 10.97 -7.01 -16.49
N GLU A 50 12.25 -6.86 -16.16
CA GLU A 50 13.34 -7.79 -16.49
C GLU A 50 13.42 -9.02 -15.56
N GLY A 51 12.61 -9.06 -14.49
CA GLY A 51 12.60 -10.19 -13.55
C GLY A 51 13.88 -10.36 -12.73
N LYS A 52 14.78 -9.37 -12.72
CA LYS A 52 16.05 -9.41 -11.98
C LYS A 52 15.80 -9.28 -10.47
N PRO A 53 16.61 -9.88 -9.58
CA PRO A 53 16.46 -9.65 -8.15
C PRO A 53 16.56 -8.15 -7.85
N LEU A 54 15.53 -7.60 -7.20
CA LEU A 54 15.51 -6.20 -6.78
C LEU A 54 16.38 -6.06 -5.52
N PRO A 55 17.38 -5.15 -5.49
CA PRO A 55 18.06 -4.82 -4.25
C PRO A 55 17.05 -4.12 -3.33
N ILE A 56 16.70 -4.75 -2.22
CA ILE A 56 15.75 -4.22 -1.25
C ILE A 56 16.49 -3.95 0.06
N LEU A 57 16.34 -2.74 0.59
CA LEU A 57 16.75 -2.43 1.95
C LEU A 57 15.72 -3.02 2.91
N ARG A 58 16.15 -3.97 3.75
CA ARG A 58 15.31 -4.51 4.80
C ARG A 58 15.37 -3.58 6.01
N ILE A 59 14.21 -3.14 6.48
CA ILE A 59 14.08 -2.39 7.72
C ILE A 59 14.26 -3.39 8.87
N GLY A 60 15.10 -3.05 9.86
CA GLY A 60 15.33 -3.89 11.03
C GLY A 60 14.21 -3.77 12.06
N GLU A 61 14.08 -4.76 12.93
CA GLU A 61 13.01 -4.86 13.95
C GLU A 61 12.88 -3.59 14.82
N GLY A 62 14.00 -2.93 15.15
CA GLY A 62 13.99 -1.70 15.95
C GLY A 62 13.21 -0.54 15.31
N ILE A 63 13.33 -0.36 13.99
CA ILE A 63 12.60 0.69 13.26
C ILE A 63 11.13 0.28 13.10
N GLU A 64 10.85 -1.00 12.83
CA GLU A 64 9.47 -1.50 12.76
C GLU A 64 8.71 -1.30 14.06
N ASN A 65 9.37 -1.52 15.21
CA ASN A 65 8.79 -1.29 16.54
C ASN A 65 8.53 0.20 16.80
N LEU A 66 9.46 1.09 16.46
CA LEU A 66 9.29 2.54 16.61
C LEU A 66 8.09 3.05 15.80
N VAL A 67 7.95 2.60 14.55
CA VAL A 67 6.79 2.96 13.71
C VAL A 67 5.49 2.44 14.34
N ARG A 68 5.48 1.20 14.84
CA ARG A 68 4.29 0.62 15.50
C ARG A 68 3.87 1.39 16.76
N GLU A 69 4.83 1.84 17.56
CA GLU A 69 4.58 2.65 18.75
C GLU A 69 4.02 4.03 18.39
N SER A 70 4.57 4.68 17.35
CA SER A 70 4.09 5.98 16.88
C SER A 70 2.63 5.94 16.41
N ILE A 71 2.22 4.87 15.70
CA ILE A 71 0.84 4.69 15.24
C ILE A 71 -0.14 4.57 16.42
N ARG A 72 0.26 3.93 17.54
CA ARG A 72 -0.58 3.82 18.74
C ARG A 72 -0.78 5.16 19.44
N GLN A 73 0.19 6.05 19.38
CA GLN A 73 0.11 7.39 19.98
C GLN A 73 -0.78 8.33 19.14
N THR A 74 -0.84 8.15 17.81
CA THR A 74 -1.61 8.99 16.88
C THR A 74 -3.12 8.69 16.83
N ALA A 75 -3.65 7.78 17.67
CA ALA A 75 -5.11 7.62 17.81
C ALA A 75 -5.81 8.84 18.44
N MET A 76 -5.05 9.81 18.99
CA MET A 76 -5.51 11.19 19.13
C MET A 76 -5.09 11.95 17.86
N GLY A 77 -6.09 12.33 17.07
CA GLY A 77 -5.97 12.74 15.68
C GLY A 77 -4.90 13.80 15.40
N ASP A 78 -3.99 13.48 14.50
CA ASP A 78 -3.85 14.19 13.22
C ASP A 78 -2.60 13.66 12.51
N LEU A 79 -2.86 12.80 11.52
CA LEU A 79 -1.86 12.32 10.59
C LEU A 79 -1.78 13.31 9.41
N TYR A 80 -1.16 14.48 9.60
CA TYR A 80 -0.61 15.26 8.48
C TYR A 80 0.54 16.16 8.96
N CYS A 81 1.76 15.85 8.51
CA CYS A 81 2.93 16.73 8.41
C CYS A 81 3.28 17.63 9.61
N ALA A 82 4.14 17.14 10.50
CA ALA A 82 5.00 18.00 11.32
C ALA A 82 6.46 17.51 11.27
N VAL A 83 7.01 17.39 10.06
CA VAL A 83 8.47 17.25 9.85
C VAL A 83 8.96 18.32 8.89
N VAL A 84 8.50 19.56 9.05
CA VAL A 84 9.24 20.78 8.67
C VAL A 84 8.71 21.92 9.55
N SER A 85 9.43 22.26 10.60
CA SER A 85 9.45 23.62 11.16
C SER A 85 10.65 23.73 12.11
N SER A 86 11.68 24.42 11.60
CA SER A 86 12.80 25.10 12.26
C SER A 86 13.60 24.40 13.35
#